data_AF-A0A127F257-F1
#
_entry.id   AF-A0A127F257-F1
#
_cell.length_a   1.000
_cell.length_b   1.000
_cell.length_c   1.000
_cell.angle_alpha   90.00
_cell.angle_beta   90.00
_cell.angle_gamma   90.00
#
_symmetry.space_group_name_H-M   'P 1'
#
loop_
_entity.id
_entity.type
_entity.pdbx_description
1 polymer ?
#
loop_
_entity_poly.entity_id
_entity_poly.type
_entity_poly.pdbx_seq_one_letter_code
_entity_poly.pdbx_strand_id
1 'polypeptide(L)'
;MRDYWLNKLFFDLQQPALAGEFKKDREAVLARYPMSAEVRRAVIEDDIAVLVPRTNAYLLRFYYAILGVKDAEFIRRLNELPGHTEFKEQASHG
;
A
#
# COMPACT_ATOMS: atom_id res chain seq x y z
N MET A 1 -7.58 -11.18 -5.53
CA MET A 1 -8.60 -10.87 -4.49
C MET A 1 -7.98 -9.85 -3.55
N ARG A 2 -8.69 -8.76 -3.21
CA ARG A 2 -8.15 -7.72 -2.31
C ARG A 2 -8.09 -8.25 -0.88
N ASP A 3 -7.01 -7.96 -0.17
CA ASP A 3 -6.82 -8.34 1.22
C ASP A 3 -7.57 -7.34 2.13
N TYR A 4 -8.55 -7.84 2.88
CA TYR A 4 -9.38 -7.00 3.74
C TYR A 4 -8.56 -6.30 4.82
N TRP A 5 -7.65 -7.03 5.48
CA TRP A 5 -6.88 -6.51 6.61
C TRP A 5 -5.82 -5.51 6.16
N LEU A 6 -5.26 -5.69 4.97
CA LEU A 6 -4.39 -4.70 4.34
C LEU A 6 -5.13 -3.39 4.05
N ASN A 7 -6.31 -3.47 3.45
CA ASN A 7 -7.13 -2.28 3.19
C ASN A 7 -7.56 -1.60 4.49
N LYS A 8 -7.96 -2.39 5.51
CA LYS A 8 -8.33 -1.88 6.82
C LYS A 8 -7.17 -1.15 7.50
N LEU A 9 -5.97 -1.73 7.48
CA LEU A 9 -4.75 -1.07 7.97
C LEU A 9 -4.53 0.28 7.27
N PHE A 10 -4.51 0.31 5.93
CA PHE A 10 -4.25 1.56 5.20
C PHE A 10 -5.34 2.61 5.42
N PHE A 11 -6.58 2.21 5.62
CA PHE A 11 -7.65 3.10 6.03
C PHE A 11 -7.40 3.68 7.43
N ASP A 12 -7.09 2.82 8.41
CA ASP A 12 -6.86 3.25 9.80
C ASP A 12 -5.62 4.13 9.95
N LEU A 13 -4.58 3.91 9.15
CA LEU A 13 -3.36 4.74 9.14
C LEU A 13 -3.61 6.19 8.71
N GLN A 14 -4.78 6.53 8.19
CA GLN A 14 -5.16 7.94 7.99
C GLN A 14 -5.38 8.67 9.31
N GLN A 15 -5.57 7.96 10.42
CA GLN A 15 -5.63 8.53 11.75
C GLN A 15 -4.21 8.94 12.21
N PRO A 16 -3.95 10.22 12.55
CA PRO A 16 -2.61 10.69 12.86
C PRO A 16 -1.93 9.96 14.04
N ALA A 17 -2.71 9.54 15.03
CA ALA A 17 -2.21 8.79 16.18
C ALA A 17 -1.65 7.42 15.76
N LEU A 18 -2.42 6.65 15.01
CA LEU A 18 -1.99 5.33 14.52
C LEU A 18 -0.85 5.44 13.51
N ALA A 19 -0.88 6.44 12.63
CA ALA A 19 0.23 6.75 11.73
C ALA A 19 1.54 7.02 12.50
N GLY A 20 1.43 7.75 13.62
CA GLY A 20 2.55 8.04 14.51
C GLY A 20 3.11 6.78 15.17
N GLU A 21 2.25 5.89 15.65
CA GLU A 21 2.66 4.57 16.19
C GLU A 21 3.33 3.73 15.10
N PHE A 22 2.73 3.65 13.92
CA PHE A 22 3.23 2.85 12.81
C PHE A 22 4.62 3.31 12.33
N LYS A 23 4.87 4.62 12.30
CA LYS A 23 6.19 5.16 11.94
C LYS A 23 7.27 4.86 12.98
N LYS A 24 6.90 4.69 14.25
CA LYS A 24 7.82 4.36 15.34
C LYS A 24 8.10 2.87 15.39
N ASP A 25 7.06 2.05 15.24
CA ASP A 25 7.13 0.60 15.33
C ASP A 25 6.07 -0.03 14.41
N ARG A 26 6.51 -0.36 13.18
CA ARG A 26 5.62 -0.98 12.19
C ARG A 26 5.17 -2.36 12.65
N GLU A 27 6.06 -3.16 13.23
CA GLU A 27 5.77 -4.54 13.61
C GLU A 27 4.72 -4.62 14.72
N ALA A 28 4.82 -3.78 15.74
CA ALA A 28 3.85 -3.73 16.83
C ALA A 28 2.45 -3.32 16.34
N VAL A 29 2.35 -2.42 15.37
CA VAL A 29 1.06 -2.07 14.76
C VAL A 29 0.55 -3.22 13.89
N LEU A 30 1.40 -3.82 13.05
CA LEU A 30 1.03 -4.94 12.18
C LEU A 30 0.56 -6.17 12.97
N ALA A 31 1.07 -6.40 14.18
CA ALA A 31 0.61 -7.45 15.09
C ALA A 31 -0.90 -7.42 15.35
N ARG A 32 -1.53 -6.24 15.30
CA ARG A 32 -2.97 -6.02 15.56
C ARG A 32 -3.89 -6.46 14.42
N TYR A 33 -3.34 -6.74 13.24
CA TYR A 33 -4.08 -7.06 12.03
C TYR A 33 -3.80 -8.51 11.61
N PRO A 34 -4.80 -9.41 11.50
CA PRO A 34 -4.58 -10.81 11.12
C PRO A 34 -4.33 -10.97 9.61
N MET A 35 -3.20 -10.42 9.15
CA MET A 35 -2.64 -10.56 7.81
C MET A 35 -1.68 -11.75 7.75
N SER A 36 -1.53 -12.32 6.54
CA SER A 36 -0.52 -13.34 6.28
C SER A 36 0.91 -12.80 6.47
N ALA A 37 1.86 -13.69 6.72
CA ALA A 37 3.27 -13.33 6.86
C ALA A 37 3.83 -12.65 5.61
N GLU A 38 3.40 -13.09 4.42
CA GLU A 38 3.75 -12.50 3.13
C GLU A 38 3.34 -11.02 3.05
N VAL A 39 2.08 -10.71 3.37
CA VAL A 39 1.56 -9.34 3.29
C VAL A 39 2.18 -8.46 4.37
N ARG A 40 2.37 -8.98 5.58
CA ARG A 40 3.07 -8.25 6.66
C ARG A 40 4.49 -7.86 6.23
N ARG A 41 5.22 -8.81 5.64
CA ARG A 41 6.57 -8.57 5.14
C ARG A 41 6.58 -7.50 4.03
N ALA A 42 5.65 -7.58 3.09
CA ALA A 42 5.52 -6.57 2.04
C ALA A 42 5.28 -5.15 2.58
N VAL A 43 4.49 -5.01 3.65
CA VAL A 43 4.28 -3.71 4.32
C VAL A 43 5.53 -3.23 5.07
N ILE A 44 6.33 -4.13 5.63
CA ILE A 44 7.59 -3.78 6.30
C ILE A 44 8.63 -3.33 5.28
N GLU A 45 8.75 -4.05 4.16
CA GLU A 45 9.74 -3.82 3.10
C GLU A 45 9.30 -2.76 2.06
N ASP A 46 8.12 -2.17 2.22
CA ASP A 46 7.50 -1.24 1.27
C ASP A 46 7.37 -1.84 -0.16
N ASP A 47 7.18 -3.16 -0.26
CA ASP A 47 7.11 -3.93 -1.51
C ASP A 47 5.84 -3.62 -2.31
N ILE A 48 5.95 -2.59 -3.16
CA ILE A 48 4.86 -2.10 -3.99
C ILE A 48 4.33 -3.18 -4.94
N ALA A 49 5.16 -4.13 -5.40
CA ALA A 49 4.74 -5.17 -6.34
C ALA A 49 3.76 -6.15 -5.69
N VAL A 50 3.98 -6.48 -4.41
CA VAL A 50 3.07 -7.34 -3.64
C VAL A 50 1.82 -6.57 -3.19
N LEU A 51 1.98 -5.30 -2.82
CA LEU A 51 0.89 -4.49 -2.25
C LEU A 51 -0.16 -4.09 -3.30
N VAL A 52 0.27 -3.68 -4.50
CA VAL A 52 -0.62 -3.19 -5.59
C VAL A 52 -1.78 -4.15 -5.90
N PRO A 53 -1.58 -5.44 -6.22
CA PRO A 53 -2.68 -6.33 -6.58
C PRO A 53 -3.59 -6.69 -5.39
N ARG A 54 -3.18 -6.39 -4.16
CA ARG A 54 -3.85 -6.82 -2.92
C ARG A 54 -4.64 -5.69 -2.25
N THR A 55 -4.54 -4.46 -2.72
CA THR A 55 -5.10 -3.28 -2.06
C THR A 55 -5.95 -2.43 -3.00
N ASN A 56 -6.64 -1.44 -2.44
CA ASN A 56 -7.25 -0.36 -3.21
C ASN A 56 -6.17 0.69 -3.56
N ALA A 57 -6.11 1.11 -4.82
CA ALA A 57 -5.09 2.07 -5.31
C ALA A 57 -5.10 3.41 -4.53
N TYR A 58 -6.26 3.90 -4.10
CA TYR A 58 -6.34 5.13 -3.31
C TYR A 58 -5.79 4.93 -1.90
N LEU A 59 -6.11 3.81 -1.25
CA LEU A 59 -5.59 3.48 0.07
C LEU A 59 -4.06 3.31 0.04
N LEU A 60 -3.53 2.69 -1.02
CA LEU A 60 -2.08 2.57 -1.23
C LEU A 60 -1.42 3.93 -1.41
N ARG A 61 -2.02 4.83 -2.21
CA ARG A 61 -1.54 6.20 -2.39
C ARG A 61 -1.48 6.95 -1.06
N PHE A 62 -2.52 6.86 -0.24
CA PHE A 62 -2.52 7.50 1.09
C PHE A 62 -1.48 6.91 2.03
N TYR A 63 -1.33 5.58 2.03
CA TYR A 63 -0.29 4.90 2.80
C TYR A 63 1.12 5.43 2.44
N TYR A 64 1.46 5.52 1.16
CA TYR A 64 2.75 6.07 0.74
C TYR A 64 2.90 7.56 1.08
N ALA A 65 1.83 8.35 1.00
CA ALA A 65 1.85 9.74 1.45
C ALA A 65 2.11 9.85 2.97
N ILE A 66 1.53 8.97 3.78
CA ILE A 66 1.80 8.88 5.23
C ILE A 66 3.28 8.57 5.46
N LEU A 67 3.89 7.69 4.66
CA LEU A 67 5.32 7.40 4.69
C LEU A 67 6.22 8.54 4.18
N GLY A 68 5.63 9.64 3.71
CA GLY A 68 6.37 10.80 3.18
C GLY A 68 6.83 10.64 1.73
N VAL A 69 6.34 9.61 1.02
CA VAL A 69 6.60 9.45 -0.41
C VAL A 69 5.74 10.45 -1.17
N LYS A 70 6.38 11.27 -2.01
CA LYS A 70 5.70 12.24 -2.87
C LYS A 70 4.86 11.50 -3.91
N ASP A 71 3.73 12.10 -4.29
CA ASP A 71 2.82 11.49 -5.27
C ASP A 71 3.50 11.14 -6.60
N ALA A 72 4.32 12.05 -7.13
CA ALA A 72 5.07 11.80 -8.37
C ALA A 72 6.02 10.59 -8.26
N GLU A 73 6.63 10.39 -7.10
CA GLU A 73 7.51 9.25 -6.84
C GLU A 73 6.71 7.95 -6.74
N PHE A 74 5.55 7.97 -6.08
CA PHE A 74 4.65 6.84 -6.03
C PHE A 74 4.16 6.43 -7.42
N ILE A 75 3.71 7.39 -8.24
CA ILE A 75 3.29 7.14 -9.63
C ILE A 75 4.44 6.61 -10.48
N ARG A 76 5.67 7.11 -10.29
CA ARG A 76 6.86 6.58 -10.97
C ARG A 76 7.08 5.11 -10.64
N ARG A 77 7.12 4.74 -9.36
CA ARG A 77 7.28 3.34 -8.90
C ARG A 77 6.19 2.43 -9.45
N LEU A 78 4.94 2.90 -9.50
CA LEU A 78 3.84 2.15 -10.11
C LEU A 78 4.08 1.88 -11.60
N ASN A 79 4.49 2.88 -12.38
CA ASN A 79 4.73 2.68 -13.82
C ASN A 79 5.96 1.81 -14.13
N GLU A 80 6.91 1.69 -13.19
CA GLU A 80 8.08 0.82 -13.30
C GLU A 80 7.76 -0.65 -12.98
N LEU A 81 6.57 -0.95 -12.44
CA LEU A 81 6.16 -2.33 -12.16
C LEU A 81 5.86 -3.10 -13.47
N PRO A 82 6.37 -4.33 -13.61
CA PRO A 82 6.01 -5.21 -14.73
C PRO A 82 4.48 -5.41 -14.77
N GLY A 83 3.86 -5.15 -15.93
CA GLY A 83 2.42 -5.33 -16.14
C GLY A 83 1.52 -4.17 -15.67
N HIS A 84 2.05 -3.10 -15.06
CA HIS A 84 1.24 -1.92 -14.71
C HIS A 84 0.87 -1.07 -15.95
N THR A 85 1.70 -1.10 -16.99
CA THR A 85 1.48 -0.35 -18.24
C THR A 85 0.30 -0.90 -19.05
N GLU A 86 0.02 -2.20 -18.99
CA GLU A 86 -1.05 -2.85 -19.76
C GLU A 86 -2.46 -2.41 -19.31
N PHE A 87 -2.63 -2.02 -18.04
CA PHE A 87 -3.89 -1.50 -17.53
C PHE A 87 -4.25 -0.10 -18.06
N LYS A 88 -3.25 0.70 -18.49
CA LYS A 88 -3.50 2.01 -19.11
C LYS A 88 -4.01 1.91 -20.54
N GLU A 89 -3.54 0.94 -21.32
CA GLU A 89 -3.98 0.76 -22.71
C GLU A 89 -5.39 0.19 -22.81
N GLN A 90 -5.77 -0.75 -21.92
CA GLN A 90 -7.11 -1.33 -21.94
C GLN A 90 -8.22 -0.37 -21.46
N ALA A 91 -7.89 0.64 -20.66
CA ALA A 91 -8.85 1.65 -20.19
C ALA A 91 -9.09 2.80 -21.18
N SER A 92 -8.34 2.85 -22.29
CA SER A 92 -8.43 3.92 -23.29
C SER A 92 -9.12 3.48 -24.60
N HIS A 93 -9.68 2.27 -24.64
CA HIS A 93 -10.48 1.72 -25.75
C HIS A 93 -11.86 1.26 -25.25
N GLY A 94 -12.57 2.15 -24.56
CA GLY A 94 -13.97 1.97 -24.15
C GLY A 94 -14.79 3.21 -24.48
#